data_AF-A0A2A5CGU0-F1
#
_entry.id   AF-A0A2A5CGU0-F1
#
_cell.length_a   1.000
_cell.length_b   1.000
_cell.length_c   1.000
_cell.angle_alpha   90.00
_cell.angle_beta   90.00
_cell.angle_gamma   90.00
#
_symmetry.space_group_name_H-M   'P 1'
#
loop_
_entity.id
_entity.type
_entity.pdbx_description
1 polymer ?
#
loop_
_entity_poly.entity_id
_entity_poly.type
_entity_poly.pdbx_seq_one_letter_code
_entity_poly.pdbx_strand_id
1 'polypeptide(L)'
;MFNCRKKVSLLLGLVLMVSHSSSALASAQDRIIENTAAAMAAQPLCGLRLNMDMLQAVFNSAGLSAEQFAPGGVHYREMENHKQRILNITDTEDGLNSFCRRVRTDLSAMFD
;
A
#
# COMPACT_ATOMS: atom_id res chain seq x y z
N MET A 1 -8.70 -63.28 -5.55
CA MET A 1 -8.26 -62.94 -4.18
C MET A 1 -7.19 -61.86 -4.26
N PHE A 2 -7.44 -60.73 -3.59
CA PHE A 2 -6.53 -59.70 -3.02
C PHE A 2 -5.04 -59.75 -3.42
N ASN A 3 -4.44 -58.77 -4.11
CA ASN A 3 -4.15 -57.35 -3.81
C ASN A 3 -2.63 -57.16 -3.68
N CYS A 4 -2.02 -56.36 -4.56
CA CYS A 4 -0.80 -55.62 -4.20
C CYS A 4 -0.78 -54.31 -4.99
N ARG A 5 -1.52 -53.31 -4.47
CA ARG A 5 -1.55 -51.95 -5.02
C ARG A 5 -0.29 -51.19 -4.61
N LYS A 6 0.32 -50.60 -5.64
CA LYS A 6 1.38 -49.59 -5.70
C LYS A 6 1.47 -48.69 -4.46
N LYS A 7 2.61 -48.73 -3.76
CA LYS A 7 3.09 -47.65 -2.87
C LYS A 7 3.99 -46.72 -3.66
N VAL A 8 3.43 -45.70 -4.31
CA VAL A 8 4.14 -44.47 -4.67
C VAL A 8 3.14 -43.32 -4.55
N SER A 9 2.93 -42.84 -3.33
CA SER A 9 2.15 -41.64 -3.05
C SER A 9 2.57 -41.12 -1.69
N LEU A 10 3.73 -40.46 -1.65
CA LEU A 10 4.17 -39.70 -0.49
C LEU A 10 5.39 -38.87 -0.90
N LEU A 11 5.20 -37.84 -1.74
CA LEU A 11 6.17 -36.74 -1.93
C LEU A 11 5.66 -35.60 -2.84
N LEU A 12 4.35 -35.35 -2.92
CA LEU A 12 3.79 -34.24 -3.71
C LEU A 12 2.74 -33.40 -2.97
N GLY A 13 2.59 -33.59 -1.65
CA GLY A 13 1.55 -32.93 -0.85
C GLY A 13 1.99 -31.74 0.00
N LEU A 14 3.30 -31.45 0.12
CA LEU A 14 3.82 -30.50 1.13
C LEU A 14 4.40 -29.20 0.56
N VAL A 15 4.15 -28.87 -0.72
CA VAL A 15 4.68 -27.64 -1.34
C VAL A 15 3.58 -26.66 -1.77
N LEU A 16 2.30 -27.06 -1.72
CA LEU A 16 1.19 -26.23 -2.25
C LEU A 16 0.37 -25.47 -1.20
N MET A 17 0.69 -25.58 0.09
CA MET A 17 -0.10 -24.96 1.17
C MET A 17 0.55 -23.73 1.83
N VAL A 18 1.71 -23.25 1.35
CA VAL A 18 2.34 -22.01 1.87
C VAL A 18 2.02 -20.78 1.00
N SER A 19 1.33 -20.95 -0.12
CA SER A 19 1.17 -19.90 -1.13
C SER A 19 -0.02 -18.95 -0.91
N HIS A 20 -0.91 -19.21 0.05
CA HIS A 20 -2.19 -18.47 0.16
C HIS A 20 -2.21 -17.35 1.21
N SER A 21 -1.15 -17.19 2.01
CA SER A 21 -1.11 -16.13 3.04
C SER A 21 -0.39 -14.86 2.57
N SER A 22 0.37 -14.91 1.47
CA SER A 22 1.20 -13.80 1.01
C SER A 22 0.41 -12.70 0.27
N SER A 23 -0.75 -13.04 -0.28
CA SER A 23 -1.54 -12.12 -1.12
C SER A 23 -2.23 -11.02 -0.30
N ALA A 24 -2.69 -11.34 0.92
CA ALA A 24 -3.34 -10.37 1.79
C ALA A 24 -2.33 -9.36 2.36
N LEU A 25 -1.13 -9.83 2.73
CA LEU A 25 -0.06 -9.00 3.27
C LEU A 25 0.51 -8.04 2.21
N ALA A 26 0.76 -8.56 0.99
CA ALA A 26 1.16 -7.72 -0.14
C ALA A 26 0.09 -6.66 -0.46
N SER A 27 -1.20 -7.04 -0.47
CA SER A 27 -2.29 -6.08 -0.71
C SER A 27 -2.44 -5.00 0.37
N ALA A 28 -2.10 -5.32 1.62
CA ALA A 28 -2.13 -4.36 2.72
C ALA A 28 -0.96 -3.38 2.63
N GLN A 29 0.23 -3.89 2.32
CA GLN A 29 1.44 -3.09 2.15
C GLN A 29 1.33 -2.13 0.95
N ASP A 30 0.90 -2.64 -0.21
CA ASP A 30 0.67 -1.81 -1.41
C ASP A 30 -0.34 -0.70 -1.14
N ARG A 31 -1.42 -0.98 -0.40
CA ARG A 31 -2.39 0.03 0.02
C ARG A 31 -1.79 1.10 0.91
N ILE A 32 -0.91 0.74 1.84
CA ILE A 32 -0.25 1.73 2.71
C ILE A 32 0.69 2.61 1.88
N ILE A 33 1.42 2.03 0.95
CA ILE A 33 2.32 2.76 0.05
C ILE A 33 1.50 3.72 -0.84
N GLU A 34 0.38 3.27 -1.40
CA GLU A 34 -0.52 4.09 -2.19
C GLU A 34 -1.15 5.23 -1.38
N ASN A 35 -1.62 4.97 -0.15
CA ASN A 35 -2.17 5.99 0.73
C ASN A 35 -1.12 7.04 1.12
N THR A 36 0.11 6.61 1.37
CA THR A 36 1.24 7.52 1.63
C THR A 36 1.51 8.40 0.41
N ALA A 37 1.56 7.80 -0.78
CA ALA A 37 1.74 8.52 -2.03
C ALA A 37 0.61 9.53 -2.29
N ALA A 38 -0.64 9.16 -1.98
CA ALA A 38 -1.80 10.04 -2.07
C ALA A 38 -1.70 11.23 -1.10
N ALA A 39 -1.30 10.99 0.15
CA ALA A 39 -1.06 12.06 1.11
C ALA A 39 0.00 13.03 0.57
N MET A 40 1.15 12.53 0.12
CA MET A 40 2.21 13.37 -0.45
C MET A 40 1.79 14.13 -1.71
N ALA A 41 1.00 13.52 -2.60
CA ALA A 41 0.46 14.18 -3.78
C ALA A 41 -0.55 15.29 -3.42
N ALA A 42 -1.28 15.16 -2.32
CA ALA A 42 -2.27 16.14 -1.90
C ALA A 42 -1.65 17.46 -1.41
N GLN A 43 -0.36 17.49 -1.06
CA GLN A 43 0.33 18.73 -0.71
C GLN A 43 0.43 19.70 -1.91
N PRO A 44 1.04 19.33 -3.05
CA PRO A 44 1.07 20.20 -4.23
C PRO A 44 -0.28 20.33 -4.94
N LEU A 45 -1.15 19.30 -4.89
CA LEU A 45 -2.44 19.33 -5.59
C LEU A 45 -3.53 20.11 -4.85
N CYS A 46 -3.64 19.92 -3.54
CA CYS A 46 -4.78 20.39 -2.74
C CYS A 46 -4.42 21.51 -1.76
N GLY A 47 -3.14 21.92 -1.73
CA GLY A 47 -2.63 22.91 -0.77
C GLY A 47 -2.65 22.40 0.67
N LEU A 48 -2.70 21.08 0.89
CA LEU A 48 -2.71 20.50 2.22
C LEU A 48 -1.31 20.57 2.83
N ARG A 49 -1.20 21.18 4.00
CA ARG A 49 0.04 21.17 4.78
C ARG A 49 0.12 19.89 5.57
N LEU A 50 0.75 18.87 4.99
CA LEU A 50 1.22 17.71 5.74
C LEU A 50 2.55 18.06 6.37
N ASN A 51 2.61 18.04 7.70
CA ASN A 51 3.89 18.06 8.40
C ASN A 51 4.41 16.61 8.54
N MET A 52 5.70 16.47 8.86
CA MET A 52 6.31 15.16 9.05
C MET A 52 5.68 14.38 10.21
N ASP A 53 5.11 15.06 11.21
CA ASP A 53 4.44 14.42 12.35
C ASP A 53 3.14 13.72 11.93
N MET A 54 2.37 14.34 11.02
CA MET A 54 1.16 13.77 10.43
C MET A 54 1.49 12.54 9.59
N LEU A 55 2.54 12.61 8.77
CA LEU A 55 3.02 11.45 8.01
C LEU A 55 3.54 10.35 8.95
N GLN A 56 4.23 10.73 10.02
CA GLN A 56 4.71 9.79 11.04
C GLN A 56 3.55 9.09 11.77
N ALA A 57 2.46 9.80 12.07
CA ALA A 57 1.26 9.20 12.65
C ALA A 57 0.64 8.16 11.70
N VAL A 58 0.56 8.48 10.41
CA VAL A 58 0.11 7.54 9.37
C VAL A 58 1.02 6.30 9.32
N PHE A 59 2.34 6.47 9.28
CA PHE A 59 3.30 5.37 9.28
C PHE A 59 3.20 4.50 10.54
N ASN A 60 3.11 5.12 11.72
CA ASN A 60 3.00 4.42 12.99
C ASN A 60 1.72 3.58 13.06
N SER A 61 0.59 4.13 12.59
CA SER A 61 -0.68 3.40 12.57
C SER A 61 -0.65 2.16 11.67
N ALA A 62 0.23 2.16 10.66
CA ALA A 62 0.46 1.07 9.73
C ALA A 62 1.61 0.12 10.14
N GLY A 63 2.28 0.35 11.27
CA GLY A 63 3.44 -0.44 11.70
C GLY A 63 4.69 -0.23 10.82
N LEU A 64 4.80 0.92 10.16
CA LEU A 64 5.90 1.29 9.26
C LEU A 64 6.73 2.44 9.85
N SER A 65 7.93 2.66 9.29
CA SER A 65 8.79 3.79 9.66
C SER A 65 8.96 4.77 8.51
N ALA A 66 9.09 6.07 8.82
CA ALA A 66 9.31 7.11 7.81
C ALA A 66 10.58 6.86 6.98
N GLU A 67 11.59 6.22 7.55
CA GLU A 67 12.83 5.84 6.88
C GLU A 67 12.59 4.91 5.68
N GLN A 68 11.56 4.07 5.73
CA GLN A 68 11.21 3.19 4.60
C GLN A 68 10.70 3.96 3.38
N PHE A 69 10.21 5.19 3.59
CA PHE A 69 9.64 6.09 2.59
C PHE A 69 10.52 7.31 2.30
N ALA A 70 11.65 7.46 2.98
CA ALA A 70 12.64 8.50 2.70
C ALA A 70 13.51 8.12 1.48
N PRO A 71 14.18 9.08 0.81
CA PRO A 71 15.10 8.77 -0.28
C PRO A 71 16.12 7.68 0.11
N GLY A 72 16.14 6.57 -0.64
CA GLY A 72 16.96 5.39 -0.35
C GLY A 72 16.27 4.29 0.47
N GLY A 73 15.07 4.55 1.00
CA GLY A 73 14.25 3.56 1.70
C GLY A 73 13.64 2.50 0.77
N VAL A 74 13.28 1.35 1.35
CA VAL A 74 12.79 0.17 0.62
C VAL A 74 11.49 0.42 -0.16
N HIS A 75 10.62 1.32 0.32
CA HIS A 75 9.35 1.66 -0.32
C HIS A 75 9.37 2.98 -1.08
N TYR A 76 10.47 3.73 -1.04
CA TYR A 76 10.59 5.05 -1.65
C TYR A 76 10.24 5.06 -3.14
N ARG A 77 10.84 4.15 -3.91
CA ARG A 77 10.64 4.10 -5.37
C ARG A 77 9.19 3.78 -5.72
N GLU A 78 8.59 2.85 -5.00
CA GLU A 78 7.23 2.41 -5.24
C GLU A 78 6.23 3.51 -4.90
N MET A 79 6.39 4.13 -3.72
CA MET A 79 5.64 5.32 -3.32
C MET A 79 5.76 6.44 -4.37
N GLU A 80 6.96 6.73 -4.86
CA GLU A 80 7.16 7.78 -5.87
C GLU A 80 6.45 7.44 -7.18
N ASN A 81 6.48 6.17 -7.62
CA ASN A 81 5.73 5.72 -8.80
C ASN A 81 4.22 5.90 -8.62
N HIS A 82 3.67 5.53 -7.45
CA HIS A 82 2.27 5.77 -7.12
C HIS A 82 1.94 7.26 -7.12
N LYS A 83 2.81 8.10 -6.55
CA LYS A 83 2.62 9.56 -6.50
C LYS A 83 2.54 10.14 -7.91
N GLN A 84 3.47 9.77 -8.79
CA GLN A 84 3.44 10.22 -10.19
C GLN A 84 2.20 9.73 -10.93
N ARG A 85 1.78 8.49 -10.70
CA ARG A 85 0.53 7.97 -11.27
C ARG A 85 -0.68 8.79 -10.80
N ILE A 86 -0.75 9.13 -9.51
CA ILE A 86 -1.83 9.94 -8.94
C ILE A 86 -1.84 11.33 -9.60
N LEU A 87 -0.69 12.00 -9.68
CA LEU A 87 -0.57 13.31 -10.35
C LEU A 87 -1.11 13.27 -11.79
N ASN A 88 -0.80 12.22 -12.54
CA ASN A 88 -1.24 12.05 -13.92
C ASN A 88 -2.75 11.80 -14.06
N ILE A 89 -3.39 11.09 -13.13
CA ILE A 89 -4.85 10.82 -13.21
C ILE A 89 -5.68 11.97 -12.63
N THR A 90 -5.05 12.89 -11.89
CA THR A 90 -5.66 14.11 -11.35
C THR A 90 -5.41 15.33 -12.22
N ASP A 91 -5.03 15.13 -13.48
CA ASP A 91 -4.71 16.19 -14.45
C ASP A 91 -5.93 17.01 -14.92
N THR A 92 -7.14 16.52 -14.64
CA THR A 92 -8.41 17.20 -14.91
C THR A 92 -8.95 17.93 -13.68
N GLU A 93 -9.70 19.02 -13.90
CA GLU A 93 -10.32 19.81 -12.83
C GLU A 93 -11.27 18.97 -11.95
N ASP A 94 -12.10 18.12 -12.57
CA ASP A 94 -13.00 17.21 -11.85
C ASP A 94 -12.22 16.13 -11.07
N GLY A 95 -11.16 15.58 -11.66
CA GLY A 95 -10.28 14.61 -11.03
C GLY A 95 -9.60 15.18 -9.79
N LEU A 96 -9.06 16.40 -9.92
CA LEU A 96 -8.46 17.15 -8.82
C LEU A 96 -9.46 17.41 -7.68
N ASN A 97 -10.64 17.93 -8.01
CA ASN A 97 -11.68 18.23 -7.01
C ASN A 97 -12.14 16.97 -6.26
N SER A 98 -12.36 15.88 -6.98
CA SER A 98 -12.75 14.59 -6.40
C SER A 98 -11.66 14.03 -5.47
N PHE A 99 -10.41 14.08 -5.91
CA PHE A 99 -9.24 13.64 -5.14
C PHE A 99 -9.07 14.46 -3.86
N CYS A 100 -9.05 15.79 -3.96
CA CYS A 100 -8.85 16.67 -2.81
C CYS A 100 -9.96 16.55 -1.77
N ARG A 101 -11.21 16.33 -2.20
CA ARG A 101 -12.32 16.04 -1.29
C ARG A 101 -12.10 14.73 -0.53
N ARG A 102 -11.71 13.66 -1.24
CA ARG A 102 -11.47 12.35 -0.62
C ARG A 102 -10.34 12.38 0.39
N VAL A 103 -9.18 12.92 0.01
CA VAL A 103 -8.01 12.98 0.91
C VAL A 103 -8.28 13.82 2.15
N ARG A 104 -9.05 14.93 2.05
CA ARG A 104 -9.46 15.69 3.23
C ARG A 104 -10.31 14.87 4.20
N THR A 105 -11.28 14.12 3.68
CA THR A 105 -12.13 13.25 4.49
C THR A 105 -11.30 12.17 5.18
N ASP A 106 -10.42 11.50 4.43
CA ASP A 106 -9.61 10.40 4.95
C ASP A 106 -8.59 10.89 6.00
N LEU A 107 -7.96 12.05 5.77
CA LEU A 107 -7.05 12.66 6.76
C LEU A 107 -7.81 13.11 8.00
N SER A 108 -8.98 13.74 7.88
CA SER A 108 -9.78 14.14 9.06
C SER A 108 -10.09 12.92 9.94
N ALA A 109 -10.52 11.82 9.33
CA ALA A 109 -10.83 10.58 10.04
C ALA A 109 -9.61 9.91 10.70
N MET A 110 -8.39 10.25 10.28
CA MET A 110 -7.15 9.79 10.90
C MET A 110 -6.70 10.65 12.10
N PHE A 111 -7.17 11.90 12.19
CA PHE A 111 -6.80 12.84 13.27
C PHE A 111 -7.91 13.12 14.28
N ASP A 112 -9.14 12.69 14.00
CA ASP A 112 -10.24 12.63 14.98
C ASP A 112 -10.09 11.44 15.94
#